data_AF-A0A1F2P6H9-F1
#
_entry.id   AF-A0A1F2P6H9-F1
#
_cell.length_a   1.000
_cell.length_b   1.000
_cell.length_c   1.000
_cell.angle_alpha   90.00
_cell.angle_beta   90.00
_cell.angle_gamma   90.00
#
_symmetry.space_group_name_H-M   'P 1'
#
loop_
_entity.id
_entity.type
_entity.pdbx_description
1 polymer ?
#
loop_
_entity_poly.entity_id
_entity_poly.type
_entity_poly.pdbx_seq_one_letter_code
_entity_poly.pdbx_strand_id
1 'polypeptide(L)'
;MAGEKRVAEELVTLFEESEKELMDLWVRKVNQLRVMKGLSPEERDREFKNIYRASLKAFRDGDYSEVERYANKIAKRGALEGISVDEILLSFLKLRDVRMRKIFIRYQGDLPRLLDALDYFEKVSNRMFSIVVSAIIREREEIIQEQQCAMLELSTPVLQLWDEALVLPLIGVIDSERAARIVEELLGKIVETGASVVVMDMTGVPVIDTAVANHILKTVQAAKLLGAETIITGISPANAQTIVTLGIDLSMIHTRRTLREGIKLMYEMLGLEFKKRGEQ
;
A
#
# COMPACT_ATOMS: atom_id res chain seq x y z
N MET A 1 8.43 41.44 -5.48
CA MET A 1 6.99 41.37 -5.83
C MET A 1 6.66 42.01 -7.18
N ALA A 2 6.92 43.30 -7.44
CA ALA A 2 6.59 43.91 -8.75
C ALA A 2 7.46 43.38 -9.93
N GLY A 3 8.76 43.12 -9.69
CA GLY A 3 9.67 42.54 -10.70
C GLY A 3 9.33 41.09 -11.07
N GLU A 4 9.08 40.23 -10.06
CA GLU A 4 8.68 38.83 -10.30
C GLU A 4 7.38 38.72 -11.09
N LYS A 5 6.37 39.56 -10.82
CA LYS A 5 5.10 39.53 -11.55
C LYS A 5 5.29 39.87 -13.03
N ARG A 6 6.16 40.83 -13.33
CA ARG A 6 6.53 41.18 -14.70
C ARG A 6 7.23 40.02 -15.40
N VAL A 7 8.21 39.38 -14.74
CA VAL A 7 8.92 38.21 -15.30
C VAL A 7 7.96 37.04 -15.54
N ALA A 8 7.01 36.82 -14.63
CA ALA A 8 5.95 35.82 -14.79
C ALA A 8 5.10 36.07 -16.06
N GLU A 9 4.59 37.29 -16.23
CA GLU A 9 3.79 37.69 -17.40
C GLU A 9 4.59 37.55 -18.71
N GLU A 10 5.86 37.96 -18.72
CA GLU A 10 6.75 37.83 -19.88
C GLU A 10 7.02 36.37 -20.26
N LEU A 11 7.24 35.50 -19.28
CA LEU A 11 7.47 34.07 -19.51
C LEU A 11 6.21 33.34 -19.96
N VAL A 12 5.06 33.63 -19.36
CA VAL A 12 3.76 33.08 -19.78
C VAL A 12 3.47 33.47 -21.22
N THR A 13 3.64 34.75 -21.56
CA THR A 13 3.46 35.25 -22.93
C THR A 13 4.40 34.53 -23.90
N LEU A 14 5.69 34.41 -23.56
CA LEU A 14 6.68 33.70 -24.39
C LEU A 14 6.26 32.25 -24.65
N PHE A 15 5.77 31.55 -23.63
CA PHE A 15 5.35 30.16 -23.75
C PHE A 15 4.05 30.03 -24.55
N GLU A 16 3.08 30.91 -24.36
CA GLU A 16 1.82 30.92 -25.13
C GLU A 16 2.07 31.22 -26.62
N GLU A 17 2.86 32.24 -26.94
CA GLU A 17 3.24 32.57 -28.32
C GLU A 17 3.99 31.42 -29.02
N SER A 18 4.71 30.62 -28.23
CA SER A 18 5.54 29.51 -28.72
C SER A 18 4.93 28.13 -28.44
N GLU A 19 3.65 28.04 -28.06
CA GLU A 19 3.02 26.80 -27.60
C GLU A 19 3.19 25.67 -28.61
N LYS A 20 2.83 25.93 -29.87
CA LYS A 20 2.91 24.93 -30.95
C LYS A 20 4.34 24.42 -31.15
N GLU A 21 5.32 25.32 -31.24
CA GLU A 21 6.73 24.98 -31.43
C GLU A 21 7.26 24.15 -30.25
N LEU A 22 6.97 24.58 -29.02
CA LEU A 22 7.43 23.93 -27.79
C LEU A 22 6.80 22.55 -27.63
N MET A 23 5.50 22.42 -27.92
CA MET A 23 4.77 21.15 -27.91
C MET A 23 5.34 20.18 -28.93
N ASP A 24 5.55 20.60 -30.17
CA ASP A 24 6.12 19.75 -31.23
C ASP A 24 7.54 19.29 -30.87
N LEU A 25 8.36 20.16 -30.28
CA LEU A 25 9.71 19.81 -29.84
C LEU A 25 9.68 18.83 -28.66
N TRP A 26 8.79 19.07 -27.70
CA TRP A 26 8.63 18.23 -26.53
C TRP A 26 8.14 16.83 -26.91
N VAL A 27 7.06 16.71 -27.68
CA VAL A 27 6.52 15.45 -28.20
C VAL A 27 7.60 14.67 -28.93
N ARG A 28 8.36 15.33 -29.83
CA ARG A 28 9.46 14.69 -30.55
C ARG A 28 10.54 14.13 -29.62
N LYS A 29 10.98 14.91 -28.62
CA LYS A 29 11.99 14.45 -27.64
C LYS A 29 11.49 13.29 -26.80
N VAL A 30 10.23 13.33 -26.38
CA VAL A 30 9.63 12.26 -25.57
C VAL A 30 9.47 10.98 -26.39
N ASN A 31 9.02 11.08 -27.65
CA ASN A 31 8.91 9.93 -28.55
C ASN A 31 10.27 9.27 -28.86
N GLN A 32 11.35 10.05 -28.96
CA GLN A 32 12.71 9.51 -29.15
C GLN A 32 13.18 8.65 -27.97
N LEU A 33 12.77 9.00 -26.74
CA LEU A 33 13.09 8.24 -25.54
C LEU A 33 12.26 6.95 -25.42
N ARG A 34 11.30 6.72 -26.32
CA ARG A 34 10.36 5.58 -26.29
C ARG A 34 9.66 5.43 -24.93
N VAL A 35 9.37 6.53 -24.26
CA VAL A 35 8.66 6.56 -22.98
C VAL A 35 7.15 6.64 -23.17
N MET A 36 6.37 6.40 -22.11
CA MET A 36 4.89 6.49 -22.10
C MET A 36 4.24 5.47 -23.05
N LYS A 37 4.78 4.24 -23.10
CA LYS A 37 4.30 3.17 -23.98
C LYS A 37 2.90 2.66 -23.65
N GLY A 38 2.42 2.90 -22.42
CA GLY A 38 1.08 2.51 -21.97
C GLY A 38 -0.06 3.38 -22.53
N LEU A 39 0.23 4.49 -23.22
CA LEU A 39 -0.76 5.41 -23.77
C LEU A 39 -0.88 5.32 -25.29
N SER A 40 -2.11 5.40 -25.81
CA SER A 40 -2.34 5.61 -27.24
C SER A 40 -1.72 6.94 -27.72
N PRO A 41 -1.39 7.09 -29.01
CA PRO A 41 -0.92 8.36 -29.55
C PRO A 41 -1.87 9.55 -29.28
N GLU A 42 -3.19 9.34 -29.40
CA GLU A 42 -4.21 10.35 -29.16
C GLU A 42 -4.32 10.72 -27.67
N GLU A 43 -4.22 9.73 -26.79
CA GLU A 43 -4.19 9.94 -25.33
C GLU A 43 -2.95 10.70 -24.92
N ARG A 44 -1.78 10.33 -25.45
CA ARG A 44 -0.51 11.00 -25.16
C ARG A 44 -0.55 12.48 -25.56
N ASP A 45 -1.06 12.80 -26.74
CA ASP A 45 -1.21 14.18 -27.20
C ASP A 45 -2.16 14.99 -26.30
N ARG A 46 -3.27 14.38 -25.88
CA ARG A 46 -4.23 14.99 -24.93
C ARG A 46 -3.58 15.25 -23.57
N GLU A 47 -2.91 14.27 -23.00
CA GLU A 47 -2.25 14.42 -21.69
C GLU A 47 -1.15 15.49 -21.74
N PHE A 48 -0.36 15.53 -22.83
CA PHE A 48 0.68 16.54 -23.01
C PHE A 48 0.10 17.95 -23.10
N LYS A 49 -1.00 18.14 -23.85
CA LYS A 49 -1.70 19.44 -23.88
C LYS A 49 -2.23 19.84 -22.51
N ASN A 50 -2.81 18.90 -21.77
CA ASN A 50 -3.36 19.16 -20.44
C ASN A 50 -2.28 19.64 -19.47
N ILE A 51 -1.15 18.92 -19.38
CA ILE A 51 -0.07 19.32 -18.46
C ILE A 51 0.66 20.58 -18.92
N TYR A 52 0.78 20.79 -20.24
CA TYR A 52 1.34 22.03 -20.75
C TYR A 52 0.51 23.24 -20.28
N ARG A 53 -0.81 23.19 -20.41
CA ARG A 53 -1.72 24.26 -19.95
C ARG A 53 -1.74 24.40 -18.43
N ALA A 54 -1.85 23.29 -17.71
CA ALA A 54 -1.81 23.29 -16.25
C ALA A 54 -0.53 23.94 -15.72
N SER A 55 0.61 23.69 -16.37
CA SER A 55 1.88 24.32 -15.99
C SER A 55 1.91 25.83 -16.27
N LEU A 56 1.24 26.32 -17.32
CA LEU A 56 1.19 27.77 -17.61
C LEU A 56 0.47 28.53 -16.51
N LYS A 57 -0.57 27.93 -15.91
CA LYS A 57 -1.25 28.50 -14.76
C LYS A 57 -0.29 28.67 -13.59
N ALA A 58 0.46 27.61 -13.24
CA ALA A 58 1.48 27.68 -12.20
C ALA A 58 2.53 28.78 -12.45
N PHE A 59 2.90 29.05 -13.71
CA PHE A 59 3.77 30.18 -14.08
C PHE A 59 3.12 31.56 -13.98
N ARG A 60 1.80 31.66 -14.06
CA ARG A 60 1.05 32.92 -14.10
C ARG A 60 0.75 33.46 -12.71
N ASP A 61 0.19 32.61 -11.86
CA ASP A 61 -0.36 32.99 -10.56
C ASP A 61 0.18 32.15 -9.40
N GLY A 62 1.03 31.16 -9.68
CA GLY A 62 1.55 30.24 -8.66
C GLY A 62 0.50 29.24 -8.17
N ASP A 63 -0.62 29.07 -8.89
CA ASP A 63 -1.58 28.01 -8.61
C ASP A 63 -1.09 26.67 -9.19
N TYR A 64 -0.67 25.77 -8.31
CA TYR A 64 -0.21 24.43 -8.66
C TYR A 64 -1.31 23.37 -8.63
N SER A 65 -2.56 23.72 -8.30
CA SER A 65 -3.64 22.75 -8.09
C SER A 65 -3.93 21.89 -9.32
N GLU A 66 -3.78 22.42 -10.53
CA GLU A 66 -3.92 21.67 -11.77
C GLU A 66 -2.75 20.71 -12.02
N VAL A 67 -1.54 21.12 -11.65
CA VAL A 67 -0.34 20.28 -11.71
C VAL A 67 -0.46 19.14 -10.71
N GLU A 68 -0.93 19.40 -9.49
CA GLU A 68 -1.19 18.38 -8.47
C GLU A 68 -2.25 17.37 -8.92
N ARG A 69 -3.38 17.84 -9.47
CA ARG A 69 -4.42 16.96 -10.02
C ARG A 69 -3.88 16.05 -11.12
N TYR A 70 -3.10 16.60 -12.04
CA TYR A 70 -2.48 15.81 -13.10
C TYR A 70 -1.43 14.83 -12.56
N ALA A 71 -0.58 15.26 -11.64
CA ALA A 71 0.45 14.44 -11.01
C ALA A 71 -0.15 13.21 -10.30
N ASN A 72 -1.22 13.40 -9.52
CA ASN A 72 -1.93 12.30 -8.87
C ASN A 72 -2.56 11.34 -9.90
N LYS A 73 -3.17 11.88 -10.96
CA LYS A 73 -3.76 11.06 -12.04
C LYS A 73 -2.71 10.20 -12.74
N ILE A 74 -1.55 10.77 -13.09
CA ILE A 74 -0.51 10.03 -13.80
C ILE A 74 0.25 9.05 -12.90
N ALA A 75 0.41 9.37 -11.60
CA ALA A 75 0.96 8.43 -10.62
C ALA A 75 0.09 7.17 -10.51
N LYS A 76 -1.23 7.34 -10.35
CA LYS A 76 -2.22 6.24 -10.34
C LYS A 76 -2.17 5.38 -11.60
N ARG A 77 -2.19 6.03 -12.77
CA ARG A 77 -2.09 5.32 -14.04
C ARG A 77 -0.77 4.60 -14.21
N GLY A 78 0.35 5.18 -13.77
CA GLY A 78 1.64 4.50 -13.83
C GLY A 78 1.70 3.23 -12.98
N ALA A 79 1.02 3.22 -11.83
CA ALA A 79 0.88 2.02 -11.01
C ALA A 79 0.05 0.91 -11.69
N LEU A 80 -1.05 1.26 -12.38
CA LEU A 80 -2.00 0.31 -12.96
C LEU A 80 -1.65 -0.14 -14.39
N GLU A 81 -1.17 0.78 -15.22
CA GLU A 81 -0.95 0.59 -16.66
C GLU A 81 0.53 0.34 -17.01
N GLY A 82 1.40 0.19 -16.01
CA GLY A 82 2.81 -0.19 -16.19
C GLY A 82 3.71 0.91 -16.75
N ILE A 83 3.32 2.19 -16.64
CA ILE A 83 4.19 3.32 -16.99
C ILE A 83 5.24 3.47 -15.90
N SER A 84 6.51 3.44 -16.27
CA SER A 84 7.58 3.52 -15.27
C SER A 84 7.73 4.92 -14.69
N VAL A 85 8.26 5.02 -13.47
CA VAL A 85 8.56 6.31 -12.82
C VAL A 85 9.52 7.13 -13.68
N ASP A 86 10.53 6.48 -14.27
CA ASP A 86 11.48 7.13 -15.16
C ASP A 86 10.81 7.70 -16.41
N GLU A 87 9.84 7.01 -16.99
CA GLU A 87 9.08 7.50 -18.15
C GLU A 87 8.33 8.79 -17.82
N ILE A 88 7.65 8.83 -16.66
CA ILE A 88 6.92 10.01 -16.20
C ILE A 88 7.90 11.16 -15.95
N LEU A 89 8.96 10.94 -15.17
CA LEU A 89 9.93 11.98 -14.82
C LEU A 89 10.67 12.53 -16.04
N LEU A 90 11.11 11.65 -16.95
CA LEU A 90 11.79 12.07 -18.17
C LEU A 90 10.87 12.92 -19.06
N SER A 91 9.58 12.60 -19.16
CA SER A 91 8.62 13.41 -19.90
C SER A 91 8.57 14.85 -19.35
N PHE A 92 8.45 15.02 -18.03
CA PHE A 92 8.46 16.33 -17.38
C PHE A 92 9.79 17.07 -17.56
N LEU A 93 10.93 16.39 -17.40
CA LEU A 93 12.24 16.99 -17.59
C LEU A 93 12.45 17.47 -19.04
N LYS A 94 11.91 16.75 -20.03
CA LYS A 94 11.99 17.22 -21.43
C LYS A 94 11.15 18.49 -21.67
N LEU A 95 10.02 18.67 -20.99
CA LEU A 95 9.26 19.93 -21.06
C LEU A 95 10.08 21.09 -20.46
N ARG A 96 10.74 20.85 -19.32
CA ARG A 96 11.67 21.82 -18.72
C ARG A 96 12.78 22.20 -19.69
N ASP A 97 13.43 21.22 -20.32
CA ASP A 97 14.53 21.45 -21.26
C ASP A 97 14.12 22.34 -22.45
N VAL A 98 12.93 22.10 -23.04
CA VAL A 98 12.49 22.88 -24.21
C VAL A 98 12.16 24.32 -23.85
N ARG A 99 11.54 24.56 -22.69
CA ARG A 99 11.23 25.92 -22.22
C ARG A 99 12.49 26.68 -21.82
N MET A 100 13.42 26.03 -21.11
CA MET A 100 14.70 26.65 -20.72
C MET A 100 15.49 27.13 -21.95
N ARG A 101 15.57 26.32 -23.01
CA ARG A 101 16.22 26.72 -24.27
C ARG A 101 15.54 27.91 -24.93
N LYS A 102 14.20 27.96 -24.91
CA LYS A 102 13.44 29.08 -25.48
C LYS A 102 13.69 30.39 -24.72
N ILE A 103 13.74 30.33 -23.39
CA ILE A 103 14.14 31.46 -22.53
C ILE A 103 15.54 31.95 -22.93
N PHE A 104 16.50 31.03 -23.03
CA PHE A 104 17.87 31.37 -23.39
C PHE A 104 17.93 32.10 -24.74
N ILE A 105 17.31 31.55 -25.79
CA ILE A 105 17.30 32.18 -27.13
C ILE A 105 16.66 33.58 -27.09
N ARG A 106 15.60 33.77 -26.29
CA ARG A 106 14.85 35.03 -26.21
C ARG A 106 15.61 36.15 -25.51
N TYR A 107 16.44 35.82 -24.51
CA TYR A 107 17.09 36.78 -23.63
C TYR A 107 18.62 36.74 -23.68
N GLN A 108 19.25 35.93 -24.53
CA GLN A 108 20.72 35.83 -24.65
C GLN A 108 21.45 37.18 -24.89
N GLY A 109 20.77 38.19 -25.43
CA GLY A 109 21.31 39.53 -25.63
C GLY A 109 21.20 40.48 -24.42
N ASP A 110 20.52 40.06 -23.34
CA ASP A 110 20.25 40.84 -22.13
C ASP A 110 20.48 39.94 -20.91
N LEU A 111 21.73 39.89 -20.45
CA LEU A 111 22.16 38.97 -19.38
C LEU A 111 21.39 39.18 -18.06
N PRO A 112 21.19 40.40 -17.54
CA PRO A 112 20.38 40.61 -16.34
C PRO A 112 18.97 40.05 -16.48
N ARG A 113 18.29 40.32 -17.61
CA ARG A 113 16.93 39.82 -17.84
C ARG A 113 16.87 38.32 -18.06
N LEU A 114 17.89 37.73 -18.67
CA LEU A 114 18.03 36.29 -18.79
C LEU A 114 18.13 35.62 -17.41
N LEU A 115 18.95 36.16 -16.51
CA LEU A 115 19.08 35.64 -15.15
C LEU A 115 17.76 35.74 -14.38
N ASP A 116 17.09 36.88 -14.41
CA ASP A 116 15.77 37.06 -13.78
C ASP A 116 14.74 36.04 -14.29
N ALA A 117 14.72 35.81 -15.61
CA ALA A 117 13.84 34.84 -16.24
C ALA A 117 14.18 33.39 -15.86
N LEU A 118 15.46 33.04 -15.78
CA LEU A 118 15.90 31.71 -15.37
C LEU A 118 15.61 31.45 -13.89
N ASP A 119 15.87 32.40 -12.99
CA ASP A 119 15.60 32.25 -11.55
C ASP A 119 14.11 32.01 -11.30
N TYR A 120 13.24 32.79 -11.95
CA TYR A 120 11.79 32.57 -11.87
C TYR A 120 11.39 31.22 -12.48
N PHE A 121 11.96 30.87 -13.63
CA PHE A 121 11.68 29.61 -14.30
C PHE A 121 12.05 28.40 -13.44
N GLU A 122 13.22 28.43 -12.80
CA GLU A 122 13.71 27.38 -11.91
C GLU A 122 12.84 27.26 -10.67
N LYS A 123 12.48 28.37 -10.04
CA LYS A 123 11.59 28.41 -8.86
C LYS A 123 10.27 27.66 -9.13
N VAL A 124 9.59 28.00 -10.22
CA VAL A 124 8.29 27.39 -10.58
C VAL A 124 8.49 25.94 -11.05
N SER A 125 9.49 25.68 -11.90
CA SER A 125 9.75 24.34 -12.45
C SER A 125 10.15 23.33 -11.37
N ASN A 126 10.98 23.72 -10.42
CA ASN A 126 11.41 22.85 -9.32
C ASN A 126 10.23 22.54 -8.39
N ARG A 127 9.32 23.50 -8.15
CA ARG A 127 8.10 23.24 -7.39
C ARG A 127 7.20 22.24 -8.09
N MET A 128 6.97 22.38 -9.39
CA MET A 128 6.20 21.40 -10.18
C MET A 128 6.86 20.01 -10.17
N PHE A 129 8.18 19.94 -10.31
CA PHE A 129 8.91 18.67 -10.26
C PHE A 129 8.75 17.98 -8.90
N SER A 130 8.88 18.74 -7.80
CA SER A 130 8.64 18.22 -6.45
C SER A 130 7.23 17.68 -6.29
N ILE A 131 6.21 18.35 -6.82
CA ILE A 131 4.82 17.88 -6.78
C ILE A 131 4.66 16.54 -7.49
N VAL A 132 5.24 16.41 -8.69
CA VAL A 132 5.20 15.16 -9.45
C VAL A 132 5.88 14.02 -8.69
N VAL A 133 7.09 14.27 -8.16
CA VAL A 133 7.83 13.26 -7.38
C VAL A 133 7.06 12.86 -6.12
N SER A 134 6.52 13.83 -5.37
CA SER A 134 5.73 13.54 -4.16
C SER A 134 4.47 12.75 -4.47
N ALA A 135 3.76 13.04 -5.56
CA ALA A 135 2.59 12.27 -5.98
C ALA A 135 2.94 10.81 -6.30
N ILE A 136 4.06 10.58 -6.99
CA ILE A 136 4.55 9.23 -7.30
C ILE A 136 4.92 8.47 -6.03
N ILE A 137 5.65 9.10 -5.11
CA ILE A 137 6.04 8.48 -3.83
C ILE A 137 4.81 8.13 -3.00
N ARG A 138 3.87 9.07 -2.87
CA ARG A 138 2.64 8.88 -2.10
C ARG A 138 1.81 7.73 -2.64
N GLU A 139 1.60 7.65 -3.96
CA GLU A 139 0.85 6.56 -4.58
C GLU A 139 1.52 5.20 -4.32
N ARG A 140 2.86 5.15 -4.35
CA ARG A 140 3.61 3.93 -4.05
C ARG A 140 3.49 3.54 -2.58
N GLU A 141 3.55 4.49 -1.66
CA GLU A 141 3.32 4.24 -0.24
C GLU A 141 1.90 3.74 0.02
N GLU A 142 0.88 4.36 -0.60
CA GLU A 142 -0.53 3.93 -0.47
C GLU A 142 -0.70 2.47 -0.94
N ILE A 143 -0.14 2.10 -2.10
CA ILE A 143 -0.17 0.71 -2.60
C ILE A 143 0.57 -0.25 -1.65
N ILE A 144 1.73 0.13 -1.11
CA ILE A 144 2.48 -0.71 -0.17
C ILE A 144 1.67 -0.91 1.11
N GLN A 145 1.02 0.13 1.62
CA GLN A 145 0.16 0.05 2.80
C GLN A 145 -1.06 -0.83 2.56
N GLU A 146 -1.73 -0.70 1.41
CA GLU A 146 -2.82 -1.59 1.02
C GLU A 146 -2.37 -3.04 0.91
N GLN A 147 -1.20 -3.29 0.31
CA GLN A 147 -0.62 -4.64 0.23
C GLN A 147 -0.28 -5.20 1.61
N GLN A 148 0.28 -4.39 2.51
CA GLN A 148 0.55 -4.79 3.89
C GLN A 148 -0.75 -5.09 4.65
N CYS A 149 -1.79 -4.26 4.51
CA CYS A 149 -3.10 -4.51 5.12
C CYS A 149 -3.74 -5.80 4.59
N ALA A 150 -3.73 -6.01 3.26
CA ALA A 150 -4.25 -7.24 2.67
C ALA A 150 -3.48 -8.49 3.14
N MET A 151 -2.15 -8.39 3.31
CA MET A 151 -1.36 -9.47 3.91
C MET A 151 -1.75 -9.73 5.37
N LEU A 152 -2.09 -8.69 6.14
CA LEU A 152 -2.53 -8.83 7.54
C LEU A 152 -3.95 -9.42 7.65
N GLU A 153 -4.89 -9.01 6.79
CA GLU A 153 -6.25 -9.56 6.73
C GLU A 153 -6.27 -11.05 6.32
N LEU A 154 -5.35 -11.46 5.46
CA LEU A 154 -5.20 -12.87 5.07
C LEU A 154 -4.46 -13.72 6.11
N SER A 155 -3.98 -13.13 7.22
CA SER A 155 -2.98 -13.80 8.05
C SER A 155 -3.55 -14.80 9.06
N THR A 156 -4.79 -14.72 9.53
CA THR A 156 -5.36 -15.71 10.48
C THR A 156 -6.89 -15.59 10.58
N PRO A 157 -7.67 -16.02 9.56
CA PRO A 157 -9.12 -15.94 9.65
C PRO A 157 -9.64 -16.85 10.76
N VAL A 158 -10.46 -16.32 11.67
CA VAL A 158 -11.25 -17.15 12.59
C VAL A 158 -12.40 -17.78 11.78
N LEU A 159 -12.32 -19.08 11.55
CA LEU A 159 -13.28 -19.83 10.75
C LEU A 159 -14.37 -20.43 11.64
N GLN A 160 -15.64 -20.16 11.34
CA GLN A 160 -16.74 -20.88 11.95
C GLN A 160 -16.91 -22.23 11.25
N LEU A 161 -16.66 -23.33 11.98
CA LEU A 161 -16.89 -24.68 11.47
C LEU A 161 -18.35 -25.10 11.63
N TRP A 162 -18.92 -24.80 12.80
CA TRP A 162 -20.28 -25.17 13.21
C TRP A 162 -20.89 -24.02 14.02
N ASP A 163 -22.18 -24.10 14.30
CA ASP A 163 -22.91 -23.06 15.05
C ASP A 163 -22.18 -22.67 16.35
N GLU A 164 -21.69 -23.67 17.10
CA GLU A 164 -21.01 -23.48 18.39
C GLU A 164 -19.48 -23.71 18.34
N ALA A 165 -18.87 -23.74 17.15
CA ALA A 165 -17.46 -24.13 16.99
C ALA A 165 -16.65 -23.23 16.04
N LEU A 166 -15.49 -22.77 16.53
CA LEU A 166 -14.52 -21.97 15.78
C LEU A 166 -13.21 -22.72 15.57
N VAL A 167 -12.51 -22.42 14.47
CA VAL A 167 -11.14 -22.84 14.19
C VAL A 167 -10.30 -21.63 13.87
N LEU A 168 -9.13 -21.54 14.49
CA LEU A 168 -8.14 -20.51 14.28
C LEU A 168 -6.82 -21.16 13.82
N PRO A 169 -6.54 -21.19 12.51
CA PRO A 169 -5.26 -21.66 12.00
C PRO A 169 -4.19 -20.56 12.14
N LEU A 170 -3.07 -20.89 12.78
CA LEU A 170 -1.92 -20.00 12.94
C LEU A 170 -0.82 -20.39 11.93
N ILE A 171 -0.51 -19.47 11.00
CA ILE A 171 0.46 -19.72 9.92
C ILE A 171 1.57 -18.67 9.93
N GLY A 172 2.83 -19.10 9.88
CA GLY A 172 3.99 -18.21 9.76
C GLY A 172 4.42 -17.61 11.10
N VAL A 173 5.26 -16.57 11.02
CA VAL A 173 5.79 -15.89 12.21
C VAL A 173 4.71 -15.03 12.85
N ILE A 174 4.53 -15.17 14.16
CA ILE A 174 3.58 -14.38 14.95
C ILE A 174 4.40 -13.35 15.72
N ASP A 175 4.18 -12.06 15.44
CA ASP A 175 4.70 -10.96 16.26
C ASP A 175 3.65 -10.48 17.27
N SER A 176 4.01 -9.54 18.14
CA SER A 176 3.11 -9.05 19.18
C SER A 176 1.87 -8.31 18.63
N GLU A 177 2.01 -7.60 17.52
CA GLU A 177 0.90 -6.87 16.89
C GLU A 177 -0.13 -7.86 16.33
N ARG A 178 0.36 -8.83 15.56
CA ARG A 178 -0.47 -9.92 15.01
C ARG A 178 -1.11 -10.74 16.11
N ALA A 179 -0.38 -11.08 17.16
CA ALA A 179 -0.92 -11.81 18.30
C ALA A 179 -2.06 -11.07 19.00
N ALA A 180 -1.94 -9.75 19.19
CA ALA A 180 -2.99 -8.93 19.76
C ALA A 180 -4.26 -8.92 18.89
N ARG A 181 -4.11 -8.78 17.57
CA ARG A 181 -5.24 -8.82 16.63
C ARG A 181 -5.93 -10.19 16.62
N ILE A 182 -5.18 -11.28 16.65
CA ILE A 182 -5.71 -12.65 16.76
C ILE A 182 -6.60 -12.79 18.01
N VAL A 183 -6.14 -12.25 19.15
CA VAL A 183 -6.92 -12.28 20.39
C VAL A 183 -8.24 -11.53 20.20
N GLU A 184 -8.19 -10.29 19.69
CA GLU A 184 -9.36 -9.45 19.50
C GLU A 184 -10.39 -10.08 18.55
N GLU A 185 -9.94 -10.57 17.40
CA GLU A 185 -10.80 -11.19 16.39
C GLU A 185 -11.46 -12.47 16.91
N LEU A 186 -10.68 -13.34 17.59
CA LEU A 186 -11.22 -14.58 18.14
C LEU A 186 -12.25 -14.31 19.24
N LEU A 187 -11.96 -13.42 20.19
CA LEU A 187 -12.90 -13.09 21.25
C LEU A 187 -14.16 -12.43 20.71
N GLY A 188 -14.03 -11.55 19.71
CA GLY A 188 -15.16 -10.96 18.99
C GLY A 188 -16.04 -12.03 18.34
N LYS A 189 -15.43 -13.00 17.65
CA LYS A 189 -16.17 -14.10 17.02
C LYS A 189 -16.83 -15.05 18.01
N ILE A 190 -16.20 -15.35 19.14
CA ILE A 190 -16.82 -16.17 20.20
C ILE A 190 -18.14 -15.53 20.65
N VAL A 191 -18.15 -14.22 20.89
CA VAL A 191 -19.36 -13.49 21.31
C VAL A 191 -20.40 -13.43 20.18
N GLU A 192 -19.96 -13.16 18.95
CA GLU A 192 -20.85 -13.05 17.78
C GLU A 192 -21.56 -14.37 17.48
N THR A 193 -20.85 -15.49 17.51
CA THR A 193 -21.39 -16.81 17.14
C THR A 193 -21.92 -17.60 18.34
N GLY A 194 -21.62 -17.19 19.56
CA GLY A 194 -21.92 -17.97 20.76
C GLY A 194 -21.11 -19.27 20.84
N ALA A 195 -19.89 -19.28 20.30
CA ALA A 195 -19.09 -20.50 20.24
C ALA A 195 -18.71 -21.01 21.64
N SER A 196 -18.95 -22.30 21.90
CA SER A 196 -18.58 -22.99 23.15
C SER A 196 -17.26 -23.75 23.03
N VAL A 197 -16.77 -23.99 21.80
CA VAL A 197 -15.46 -24.63 21.57
C VAL A 197 -14.65 -23.90 20.49
N VAL A 198 -13.36 -23.72 20.76
CA VAL A 198 -12.38 -23.16 19.82
C VAL A 198 -11.24 -24.14 19.59
N VAL A 199 -10.88 -24.39 18.33
CA VAL A 199 -9.68 -25.17 17.96
C VAL A 199 -8.62 -24.25 17.38
N MET A 200 -7.49 -24.11 18.07
CA MET A 200 -6.33 -23.33 17.62
C MET A 200 -5.29 -24.27 16.98
N ASP A 201 -5.05 -24.17 15.67
CA ASP A 201 -4.07 -25.00 14.98
C ASP A 201 -2.73 -24.30 14.81
N MET A 202 -1.67 -24.89 15.37
CA MET A 202 -0.31 -24.33 15.37
C MET A 202 0.63 -25.00 14.37
N THR A 203 0.11 -25.84 13.47
CA THR A 203 0.94 -26.61 12.53
C THR A 203 1.86 -25.71 11.69
N GLY A 204 1.42 -24.49 11.37
CA GLY A 204 2.16 -23.52 10.57
C GLY A 204 3.09 -22.58 11.35
N VAL A 205 3.26 -22.74 12.68
CA VAL A 205 4.05 -21.84 13.52
C VAL A 205 5.48 -22.38 13.69
N PRO A 206 6.51 -21.74 13.08
CA PRO A 206 7.86 -22.30 13.05
C PRO A 206 8.59 -22.23 14.39
N VAL A 207 8.43 -21.13 15.14
CA VAL A 207 9.07 -20.90 16.44
C VAL A 207 8.11 -20.12 17.33
N ILE A 208 8.00 -20.54 18.59
CA ILE A 208 7.31 -19.80 19.65
C ILE A 208 8.36 -19.11 20.51
N ASP A 209 8.17 -17.83 20.79
CA ASP A 209 8.92 -17.09 21.80
C ASP A 209 8.05 -16.78 23.03
N THR A 210 8.62 -16.10 24.03
CA THR A 210 7.92 -15.72 25.26
C THR A 210 6.72 -14.80 25.00
N ALA A 211 6.80 -13.92 24.00
CA ALA A 211 5.72 -12.96 23.71
C ALA A 211 4.50 -13.69 23.12
N VAL A 212 4.72 -14.48 22.07
CA VAL A 212 3.69 -15.29 21.40
C VAL A 212 3.01 -16.23 22.39
N ALA A 213 3.80 -16.91 23.22
CA ALA A 213 3.26 -17.86 24.19
C ALA A 213 2.37 -17.18 25.25
N ASN A 214 2.76 -15.99 25.73
CA ASN A 214 1.92 -15.18 26.62
C ASN A 214 0.62 -14.73 25.96
N HIS A 215 0.65 -14.36 24.68
CA HIS A 215 -0.56 -14.01 23.95
C HIS A 215 -1.51 -15.20 23.83
N ILE A 216 -1.01 -16.39 23.46
CA ILE A 216 -1.82 -17.62 23.38
C ILE A 216 -2.50 -17.92 24.71
N LEU A 217 -1.77 -17.83 25.83
CA LEU A 217 -2.34 -18.06 27.16
C LEU A 217 -3.45 -17.05 27.50
N LYS A 218 -3.22 -15.76 27.23
CA LYS A 218 -4.24 -14.72 27.44
C LYS A 218 -5.48 -14.99 26.59
N THR A 219 -5.29 -15.41 25.34
CA THR A 219 -6.40 -15.79 24.46
C THR A 219 -7.22 -16.93 25.05
N VAL A 220 -6.57 -18.01 25.48
CA VAL A 220 -7.26 -19.17 26.04
C VAL A 220 -8.00 -18.81 27.34
N GLN A 221 -7.37 -18.02 28.22
CA GLN A 221 -8.00 -17.56 29.45
C GLN A 221 -9.21 -16.65 29.17
N ALA A 222 -9.08 -15.72 28.23
CA ALA A 222 -10.17 -14.83 27.84
C ALA A 222 -11.32 -15.60 27.16
N ALA A 223 -11.02 -16.53 26.27
CA ALA A 223 -12.01 -17.40 25.64
C ALA A 223 -12.79 -18.21 26.69
N LYS A 224 -12.09 -18.76 27.69
CA LYS A 224 -12.71 -19.48 28.81
C LYS A 224 -13.63 -18.60 29.65
N LEU A 225 -13.25 -17.33 29.90
CA LEU A 225 -14.12 -16.37 30.59
C LEU A 225 -15.39 -16.05 29.79
N LEU A 226 -15.34 -16.16 28.46
CA LEU A 226 -16.50 -16.02 27.58
C LEU A 226 -17.30 -17.32 27.42
N GLY A 227 -16.92 -18.40 28.12
CA GLY A 227 -17.62 -19.69 28.07
C GLY A 227 -17.17 -20.62 26.94
N ALA A 228 -16.05 -20.32 26.28
CA ALA A 228 -15.51 -21.16 25.22
C ALA A 228 -14.30 -21.99 25.70
N GLU A 229 -14.39 -23.31 25.60
CA GLU A 229 -13.25 -24.22 25.85
C GLU A 229 -12.31 -24.24 24.64
N THR A 230 -10.99 -24.25 24.89
CA THR A 230 -10.00 -24.18 23.81
C THR A 230 -9.21 -25.48 23.67
N ILE A 231 -9.04 -25.93 22.42
CA ILE A 231 -8.23 -27.07 22.03
C ILE A 231 -7.06 -26.58 21.17
N ILE A 232 -5.83 -26.90 21.53
CA ILE A 232 -4.63 -26.58 20.74
C ILE A 232 -4.18 -27.82 19.95
N THR A 233 -3.94 -27.65 18.65
CA THR A 233 -3.44 -28.69 17.75
C THR A 233 -2.11 -28.32 17.10
N GLY A 234 -1.37 -29.30 16.59
CA GLY A 234 -0.22 -29.03 15.71
C GLY A 234 1.03 -28.50 16.42
N ILE A 235 1.17 -28.68 17.74
CA ILE A 235 2.38 -28.27 18.47
C ILE A 235 3.58 -29.13 18.01
N SER A 236 4.60 -28.47 17.47
CA SER A 236 5.84 -29.14 17.07
C SER A 236 6.69 -29.54 18.28
N PRO A 237 7.60 -30.53 18.17
CA PRO A 237 8.49 -30.92 19.27
C PRO A 237 9.34 -29.76 19.82
N ALA A 238 9.84 -28.90 18.94
CA ALA A 238 10.61 -27.72 19.33
C ALA A 238 9.76 -26.73 20.14
N ASN A 239 8.54 -26.45 19.67
CA ASN A 239 7.61 -25.56 20.35
C ASN A 239 7.17 -26.10 21.71
N ALA A 240 6.95 -27.42 21.82
CA ALA A 240 6.65 -28.06 23.10
C ALA A 240 7.78 -27.90 24.12
N GLN A 241 9.05 -28.08 23.71
CA GLN A 241 10.20 -27.83 24.58
C GLN A 241 10.29 -26.38 25.02
N THR A 242 10.04 -25.43 24.11
CA THR A 242 10.04 -24.00 24.44
C THR A 242 8.96 -23.66 25.46
N ILE A 243 7.72 -24.15 25.27
CA ILE A 243 6.61 -23.93 26.21
C ILE A 243 6.98 -24.43 27.62
N VAL A 244 7.55 -25.63 27.71
CA VAL A 244 8.01 -26.20 28.99
C VAL A 244 9.13 -25.35 29.61
N THR A 245 10.10 -24.92 28.79
CA THR A 245 11.22 -24.08 29.24
C THR A 245 10.76 -22.72 29.75
N LEU A 246 9.73 -22.15 29.14
CA LEU A 246 9.11 -20.89 29.54
C LEU A 246 8.27 -21.01 30.82
N GLY A 247 8.09 -22.23 31.37
CA GLY A 247 7.31 -22.47 32.58
C GLY A 247 5.81 -22.24 32.38
N ILE A 248 5.33 -22.40 31.15
CA ILE A 248 3.93 -22.16 30.81
C ILE A 248 3.08 -23.36 31.22
N ASP A 249 2.11 -23.12 32.09
CA ASP A 249 1.16 -24.13 32.53
C ASP A 249 0.02 -24.29 31.51
N LEU A 250 0.05 -25.40 30.76
CA LEU A 250 -1.01 -25.82 29.85
C LEU A 250 -1.95 -26.88 30.46
N SER A 251 -1.88 -27.15 31.76
CA SER A 251 -2.68 -28.20 32.42
C SER A 251 -4.19 -28.04 32.22
N MET A 252 -4.64 -26.81 32.03
CA MET A 252 -6.03 -26.43 31.83
C MET A 252 -6.45 -26.40 30.35
N ILE A 253 -5.57 -26.80 29.43
CA ILE A 253 -5.76 -26.66 27.98
C ILE A 253 -5.75 -28.04 27.32
N HIS A 254 -6.78 -28.32 26.53
CA HIS A 254 -6.82 -29.55 25.75
C HIS A 254 -5.81 -29.49 24.60
N THR A 255 -4.96 -30.50 24.46
CA THR A 255 -4.04 -30.61 23.32
C THR A 255 -4.30 -31.87 22.50
N ARG A 256 -4.13 -31.76 21.18
CA ARG A 256 -4.20 -32.89 20.24
C ARG A 256 -3.09 -32.79 19.21
N ARG A 257 -2.67 -33.92 18.64
CA ARG A 257 -1.53 -33.94 17.72
C ARG A 257 -1.86 -33.23 16.40
N THR A 258 -3.08 -33.42 15.91
CA THR A 258 -3.49 -32.93 14.58
C THR A 258 -4.81 -32.18 14.66
N LEU A 259 -5.03 -31.25 13.72
CA LEU A 259 -6.32 -30.57 13.57
C LEU A 259 -7.49 -31.56 13.48
N ARG A 260 -7.32 -32.69 12.79
CA ARG A 260 -8.32 -33.76 12.71
C ARG A 260 -8.73 -34.29 14.09
N GLU A 261 -7.76 -34.54 14.96
CA GLU A 261 -8.02 -35.01 16.33
C GLU A 261 -8.66 -33.92 17.19
N GLY A 262 -8.25 -32.66 17.01
CA GLY A 262 -8.89 -31.51 17.68
C GLY A 262 -10.35 -31.36 17.28
N ILE A 263 -10.67 -31.47 16.00
CA ILE A 263 -12.04 -31.42 15.48
C ILE A 263 -12.87 -32.60 16.04
N LYS A 264 -12.30 -33.80 16.17
CA LYS A 264 -12.99 -34.93 16.81
C LYS A 264 -13.37 -34.63 18.26
N LEU A 265 -12.42 -34.13 19.05
CA LEU A 265 -12.67 -33.74 20.44
C LEU A 265 -13.71 -32.61 20.53
N MET A 266 -13.65 -31.64 19.62
CA MET A 266 -14.63 -30.56 19.53
C MET A 266 -16.06 -31.11 19.35
N TYR A 267 -16.27 -32.08 18.45
CA TYR A 267 -17.57 -32.73 18.31
C TYR A 267 -18.00 -33.45 19.59
N GLU A 268 -17.09 -34.18 20.25
CA GLU A 268 -17.38 -34.86 21.52
C GLU A 268 -17.83 -33.86 22.61
N MET A 269 -17.18 -32.69 22.70
CA MET A 269 -17.54 -31.63 23.66
C MET A 269 -18.90 -30.99 23.36
N LEU A 270 -19.28 -30.92 22.09
CA LEU A 270 -20.60 -30.44 21.65
C LEU A 270 -21.70 -31.51 21.73
N GLY A 271 -21.38 -32.75 22.18
CA GLY A 271 -22.34 -33.85 22.18
C GLY A 271 -22.74 -34.33 20.78
N LEU A 272 -21.89 -34.10 19.79
CA LEU A 272 -22.09 -34.46 18.38
C LEU A 272 -21.29 -35.72 18.03
N GLU A 273 -21.87 -36.59 17.18
CA GLU A 273 -21.19 -37.81 16.71
C GLU A 273 -20.82 -37.72 15.22
N PHE A 274 -19.56 -38.00 14.91
CA PHE A 274 -19.09 -38.11 13.53
C PHE A 274 -19.38 -39.51 12.97
N LYS A 275 -20.43 -39.67 12.15
CA LYS A 275 -20.75 -40.94 11.48
C LYS A 275 -20.35 -40.91 10.02
N LYS A 276 -19.54 -41.90 9.60
CA LYS A 276 -19.24 -42.14 8.20
C LYS A 276 -20.51 -42.72 7.53
N ARG A 277 -21.04 -42.02 6.53
CA ARG A 277 -22.24 -42.47 5.82
C ARG A 277 -21.93 -43.77 5.06
N GLY A 278 -22.47 -44.91 5.53
CA GLY A 278 -22.40 -46.19 4.83
C GLY A 278 -21.81 -47.39 5.60
N GLU A 279 -21.50 -47.27 6.89
CA GLU A 279 -21.19 -48.42 7.75
C GLU A 279 -22.38 -48.63 8.71
N GLN A 280 -23.25 -49.61 8.37
CA GLN A 280 -24.08 -50.32 9.34
C GLN A 280 -23.26 -51.46 9.93
#